data_AF-A0A956CSH5-F1
#
_entry.id   AF-A0A956CSH5-F1
#
_cell.length_a   1.000
_cell.length_b   1.000
_cell.length_c   1.000
_cell.angle_alpha   90.00
_cell.angle_beta   90.00
_cell.angle_gamma   90.00
#
_symmetry.space_group_name_H-M   'P 1'
#
loop_
_entity.id
_entity.type
_entity.pdbx_description
1 polymer ?
#
loop_
_entity_poly.entity_id
_entity_poly.type
_entity_poly.pdbx_seq_one_letter_code
_entity_poly.pdbx_strand_id
1 'polypeptide(L)'
;DEPPPSWLSIAGYGLLGAVTSLLGGHAVGDFADALVDGLNAAGYPEMVSAILLSLFAGAGAYVMIATAHAKKMYDIALANVSGSITQVPFVVLPAVMILMAILAQADVIPHEGGVLAIDLETTSVVLLAFPSMLLMWKSIQDDGKLNWVETAGMVAVFGLTIYFLAMHG
;
A
#
# COMPACT_ATOMS: atom_id res chain seq x y z
N ASP A 1 -15.92 -27.78 16.94
CA ASP A 1 -16.27 -26.36 16.85
C ASP A 1 -15.68 -25.61 18.04
N GLU A 2 -14.70 -24.76 17.77
CA GLU A 2 -14.17 -23.85 18.80
C GLU A 2 -15.22 -22.78 19.13
N PRO A 3 -15.45 -22.47 20.41
CA PRO A 3 -16.38 -21.41 20.78
C PRO A 3 -15.88 -20.07 20.23
N PRO A 4 -16.78 -19.17 19.78
CA PRO A 4 -16.38 -17.88 19.26
C PRO A 4 -15.63 -17.08 20.34
N PRO A 5 -14.62 -16.28 19.95
CA PRO A 5 -13.85 -15.48 20.89
C PRO A 5 -14.75 -14.54 21.68
N SER A 6 -14.44 -14.38 22.97
CA SER A 6 -15.20 -13.49 23.85
C SER A 6 -15.06 -12.03 23.41
N TRP A 7 -16.09 -11.21 23.66
CA TRP A 7 -16.02 -9.76 23.41
C TRP A 7 -14.84 -9.08 24.09
N LEU A 8 -14.45 -9.55 25.28
CA LEU A 8 -13.27 -9.05 26.00
C LEU A 8 -11.99 -9.37 25.23
N SER A 9 -11.87 -10.56 24.66
CA SER A 9 -10.73 -10.94 23.83
C SER A 9 -10.66 -10.10 22.56
N ILE A 10 -11.80 -9.87 21.90
CA ILE A 10 -11.88 -9.03 20.69
C ILE A 10 -11.45 -7.59 21.02
N ALA A 11 -12.01 -7.00 22.08
CA ALA A 11 -11.66 -5.65 22.51
C ALA A 11 -10.18 -5.56 22.96
N GLY A 12 -9.68 -6.57 23.67
CA GLY A 12 -8.30 -6.64 24.12
C GLY A 12 -7.31 -6.69 22.95
N TYR A 13 -7.54 -7.55 21.97
CA TYR A 13 -6.71 -7.60 20.76
C TYR A 13 -6.87 -6.35 19.90
N GLY A 14 -8.06 -5.76 19.84
CA GLY A 14 -8.29 -4.49 19.15
C GLY A 14 -7.47 -3.34 19.76
N LEU A 15 -7.47 -3.23 21.09
CA LEU A 15 -6.67 -2.21 21.79
C LEU A 15 -5.17 -2.45 21.61
N LEU A 16 -4.73 -3.71 21.75
CA LEU A 16 -3.33 -4.07 21.53
C LEU A 16 -2.89 -3.72 20.10
N GLY A 17 -3.73 -4.03 19.11
CA GLY A 17 -3.51 -3.66 17.71
C GLY A 17 -3.41 -2.15 17.51
N ALA A 18 -4.29 -1.36 18.12
CA ALA A 18 -4.23 0.09 18.04
C ALA A 18 -2.95 0.67 18.65
N VAL A 19 -2.55 0.20 19.84
CA VAL A 19 -1.32 0.66 20.52
C VAL A 19 -0.07 0.28 19.72
N THR A 20 0.00 -0.97 19.27
CA THR A 20 1.14 -1.45 18.47
C THR A 20 1.22 -0.76 17.11
N SER A 21 0.08 -0.44 16.49
CA SER A 21 0.03 0.35 15.25
C SER A 21 0.54 1.77 15.45
N LEU A 22 0.21 2.42 16.56
CA LEU A 22 0.71 3.76 16.89
C LEU A 22 2.24 3.77 17.07
N LEU A 23 2.76 2.84 17.87
CA LEU A 23 4.20 2.72 18.13
C LEU A 23 4.97 2.30 16.87
N GLY A 24 4.44 1.32 16.14
CA GLY A 24 5.01 0.85 14.88
C GLY A 24 5.00 1.92 13.79
N GLY A 25 3.91 2.69 13.70
CA GLY A 25 3.78 3.79 12.75
C GLY A 25 4.83 4.87 12.95
N HIS A 26 5.15 5.22 14.20
CA HIS A 26 6.23 6.17 14.50
C HIS A 26 7.60 5.64 14.05
N ALA A 27 7.90 4.39 14.38
CA ALA A 27 9.17 3.76 13.96
C ALA A 27 9.29 3.59 12.43
N VAL A 28 8.18 3.31 11.74
CA VAL A 28 8.14 3.25 10.26
C VAL A 28 8.33 4.64 9.66
N GLY A 29 7.80 5.70 10.30
CA GLY A 29 8.05 7.08 9.92
C GLY A 29 9.53 7.43 10.01
N ASP A 30 10.17 7.17 11.15
CA ASP A 30 11.61 7.41 11.34
C ASP A 30 12.47 6.64 10.31
N PHE A 31 12.07 5.40 9.99
CA PHE A 31 12.72 4.61 8.95
C PHE A 31 12.52 5.20 7.55
N ALA A 32 11.32 5.72 7.25
CA ALA A 32 11.03 6.34 5.97
C ALA A 32 11.89 7.59 5.75
N ASP A 33 11.99 8.46 6.76
CA ASP A 33 12.83 9.65 6.70
C ASP A 33 14.30 9.28 6.49
N ALA A 34 14.82 8.33 7.27
CA ALA A 34 16.21 7.88 7.13
C ALA A 34 16.49 7.23 5.76
N LEU A 35 15.53 6.50 5.20
CA LEU A 35 15.67 5.88 3.88
C LEU A 35 15.65 6.93 2.77
N VAL A 36 14.70 7.88 2.82
CA VAL A 36 14.57 8.97 1.84
C VAL A 36 15.82 9.83 1.86
N ASP A 37 16.27 10.29 3.03
CA ASP A 37 17.47 11.11 3.16
C ASP A 37 18.73 10.37 2.67
N GLY A 38 18.87 9.09 3.02
CA GLY A 38 20.00 8.27 2.61
C GLY A 38 20.08 8.06 1.10
N LEU A 39 18.94 7.81 0.45
CA LEU A 39 18.87 7.60 -1.00
C LEU A 39 19.02 8.91 -1.77
N ASN A 40 18.42 10.01 -1.28
CA ASN A 40 18.60 11.34 -1.85
C ASN A 40 20.06 11.78 -1.77
N ALA A 41 20.76 11.52 -0.65
CA ALA A 41 22.19 11.80 -0.51
C ALA A 41 23.07 10.99 -1.46
N ALA A 42 22.62 9.78 -1.84
CA ALA A 42 23.27 8.95 -2.85
C ALA A 42 22.89 9.33 -4.30
N GLY A 43 22.04 10.34 -4.50
CA GLY A 43 21.64 10.85 -5.80
C GLY A 43 20.49 10.08 -6.46
N TYR A 44 19.76 9.27 -5.70
CA TYR A 44 18.55 8.60 -6.22
C TYR A 44 17.32 9.52 -6.13
N PRO A 45 16.37 9.42 -7.09
CA PRO A 45 15.10 10.11 -7.03
C PRO A 45 14.24 9.67 -5.84
N GLU A 46 13.41 10.57 -5.32
CA GLU A 46 12.50 10.31 -4.18
C GLU A 46 11.54 9.14 -4.46
N MET A 47 11.12 8.98 -5.72
CA MET A 47 10.28 7.87 -6.13
C MET A 47 10.91 6.50 -5.93
N VAL A 48 12.24 6.38 -5.95
CA VAL A 48 12.92 5.11 -5.62
C VAL A 48 12.68 4.75 -4.16
N SER A 49 12.77 5.73 -3.26
CA SER A 49 12.47 5.57 -1.84
C SER A 49 11.00 5.18 -1.63
N ALA A 50 10.07 5.83 -2.33
CA ALA A 50 8.65 5.51 -2.27
C ALA A 50 8.35 4.06 -2.74
N ILE A 51 9.00 3.60 -3.81
CA ILE A 51 8.89 2.21 -4.29
C ILE A 51 9.38 1.23 -3.21
N LEU A 52 10.53 1.48 -2.60
CA LEU A 52 11.07 0.61 -1.54
C LEU A 52 10.17 0.60 -0.31
N LEU A 53 9.69 1.76 0.14
CA LEU A 53 8.75 1.87 1.25
C LEU A 53 7.45 1.11 0.99
N SER A 54 6.95 1.14 -0.26
CA SER A 54 5.74 0.40 -0.64
C SER A 54 5.88 -1.11 -0.46
N LEU A 55 7.08 -1.67 -0.65
CA LEU A 55 7.34 -3.09 -0.42
C LEU A 55 7.23 -3.45 1.06
N PHE A 56 7.77 -2.60 1.94
CA PHE A 56 7.66 -2.80 3.39
C PHE A 56 6.22 -2.62 3.89
N ALA A 57 5.53 -1.59 3.39
CA ALA A 57 4.14 -1.34 3.72
C ALA A 57 3.21 -2.50 3.30
N GLY A 58 3.52 -3.17 2.19
CA GLY A 58 2.77 -4.33 1.69
C GLY A 58 3.13 -5.68 2.33
N ALA A 59 4.18 -5.76 3.15
CA ALA A 59 4.75 -7.04 3.60
C ALA A 59 3.73 -7.98 4.27
N GLY A 60 2.87 -7.43 5.14
CA GLY A 60 1.81 -8.22 5.80
C GLY A 60 0.79 -8.79 4.81
N ALA A 61 0.37 -7.98 3.83
CA ALA A 61 -0.54 -8.41 2.78
C ALA A 61 0.11 -9.49 1.90
N TYR A 62 1.38 -9.31 1.52
CA TYR A 62 2.13 -10.29 0.74
C TYR A 62 2.22 -11.64 1.43
N VAL A 63 2.51 -11.67 2.74
CA VAL A 63 2.55 -12.91 3.52
C VAL A 63 1.19 -13.58 3.56
N MET A 64 0.10 -12.82 3.75
CA MET A 64 -1.27 -13.39 3.72
C MET A 64 -1.62 -13.98 2.36
N ILE A 65 -1.35 -13.25 1.27
CA ILE A 65 -1.62 -13.68 -0.10
C ILE A 65 -0.80 -14.92 -0.44
N ALA A 66 0.51 -14.91 -0.14
CA ALA A 66 1.41 -16.04 -0.38
C ALA A 66 0.98 -17.29 0.40
N THR A 67 0.56 -17.12 1.66
CA THR A 67 0.08 -18.23 2.49
C THR A 67 -1.22 -18.82 1.96
N ALA A 68 -2.18 -17.97 1.54
CA ALA A 68 -3.43 -18.42 0.93
C ALA A 68 -3.18 -19.16 -0.39
N HIS A 69 -2.29 -18.63 -1.22
CA HIS A 69 -1.88 -19.24 -2.48
C HIS A 69 -1.19 -20.60 -2.26
N ALA A 70 -0.26 -20.70 -1.30
CA ALA A 70 0.42 -21.95 -0.95
C ALA A 70 -0.57 -23.04 -0.46
N LYS A 71 -1.66 -22.62 0.19
CA LYS A 71 -2.76 -23.51 0.62
C LYS A 71 -3.77 -23.81 -0.49
N LYS A 72 -3.53 -23.38 -1.73
CA LYS A 72 -4.42 -23.52 -2.90
C LYS A 72 -5.79 -22.85 -2.73
N MET A 73 -5.87 -21.86 -1.84
CA MET A 73 -7.08 -21.08 -1.57
C MET A 73 -7.10 -19.86 -2.51
N TYR A 74 -7.16 -20.11 -3.82
CA TYR A 74 -6.96 -19.08 -4.85
C TYR A 74 -7.99 -17.95 -4.78
N ASP A 75 -9.26 -18.27 -4.50
CA ASP A 75 -10.31 -17.25 -4.38
C ASP A 75 -10.02 -16.27 -3.22
N ILE A 76 -9.46 -16.79 -2.12
CA ILE A 76 -9.08 -15.98 -0.95
C ILE A 76 -7.81 -15.18 -1.23
N ALA A 77 -6.84 -15.76 -1.93
CA ALA A 77 -5.66 -15.03 -2.38
C ALA A 77 -6.06 -13.86 -3.31
N LEU A 78 -6.93 -14.12 -4.28
CA LEU A 78 -7.46 -13.13 -5.22
C LEU A 78 -8.27 -12.04 -4.52
N ALA A 79 -9.14 -12.41 -3.57
CA ALA A 79 -9.91 -11.47 -2.76
C ALA A 79 -9.00 -10.57 -1.92
N ASN A 80 -7.95 -11.13 -1.31
CA ASN A 80 -6.96 -10.36 -0.54
C ASN A 80 -6.17 -9.39 -1.43
N VAL A 81 -5.74 -9.82 -2.63
CA VAL A 81 -5.07 -8.95 -3.61
C VAL A 81 -5.99 -7.81 -4.03
N SER A 82 -7.23 -8.12 -4.42
CA SER A 82 -8.23 -7.14 -4.85
C SER A 82 -8.56 -6.12 -3.76
N GLY A 83 -8.78 -6.60 -2.52
CA GLY A 83 -9.00 -5.75 -1.36
C GLY A 83 -7.82 -4.82 -1.10
N SER A 84 -6.59 -5.35 -1.10
CA SER A 84 -5.39 -4.54 -0.85
C SER A 84 -5.20 -3.43 -1.89
N ILE A 85 -5.44 -3.74 -3.17
CA ILE A 85 -5.27 -2.78 -4.27
C ILE A 85 -6.33 -1.69 -4.26
N THR A 86 -7.58 -2.01 -3.90
CA THR A 86 -8.67 -1.03 -3.87
C THR A 86 -8.67 -0.20 -2.59
N GLN A 87 -8.24 -0.77 -1.47
CA GLN A 87 -8.28 -0.10 -0.17
C GLN A 87 -7.37 1.13 -0.11
N VAL A 88 -6.19 1.09 -0.73
CA VAL A 88 -5.23 2.22 -0.70
C VAL A 88 -5.82 3.49 -1.34
N PRO A 89 -6.25 3.49 -2.62
CA PRO A 89 -6.77 4.70 -3.27
C PRO A 89 -8.15 5.13 -2.77
N PHE A 90 -9.01 4.19 -2.36
CA PHE A 90 -10.42 4.50 -2.05
C PHE A 90 -10.73 4.66 -0.56
N VAL A 91 -9.87 4.17 0.34
CA VAL A 91 -10.10 4.22 1.78
C VAL A 91 -8.94 4.89 2.50
N VAL A 92 -7.72 4.38 2.35
CA VAL A 92 -6.56 4.86 3.11
C VAL A 92 -6.19 6.28 2.71
N LEU A 93 -5.97 6.52 1.41
CA LEU A 93 -5.55 7.83 0.91
C LEU A 93 -6.57 8.94 1.28
N PRO A 94 -7.89 8.80 1.03
CA PRO A 94 -8.87 9.80 1.46
C PRO A 94 -8.91 10.01 2.97
N ALA A 95 -8.85 8.93 3.76
CA ALA A 95 -8.87 9.03 5.22
C ALA A 95 -7.64 9.76 5.76
N VAL A 96 -6.45 9.45 5.23
CA VAL A 96 -5.20 10.12 5.58
C VAL A 96 -5.24 11.60 5.19
N MET A 97 -5.71 11.93 3.97
CA MET A 97 -5.85 13.33 3.56
C MET A 97 -6.81 14.12 4.47
N ILE A 98 -7.94 13.53 4.88
CA ILE A 98 -8.86 14.15 5.84
C ILE A 98 -8.18 14.35 7.20
N LEU A 99 -7.45 13.34 7.69
CA LEU A 99 -6.71 13.44 8.95
C LEU A 99 -5.66 14.55 8.90
N MET A 100 -4.88 14.63 7.82
CA MET A 100 -3.90 15.69 7.61
C MET A 100 -4.58 17.07 7.58
N ALA A 101 -5.73 17.21 6.90
CA ALA A 101 -6.48 18.47 6.88
C ALA A 101 -7.00 18.88 8.26
N ILE A 102 -7.39 17.92 9.11
CA ILE A 102 -7.80 18.19 10.50
C ILE A 102 -6.59 18.60 11.36
N LEU A 103 -5.48 17.87 11.24
CA LEU A 103 -4.27 18.13 12.00
C LEU A 103 -3.62 19.47 11.63
N ALA A 104 -3.66 19.85 10.35
CA ALA A 104 -3.20 21.15 9.89
C ALA A 104 -4.07 22.27 10.48
N GLN A 105 -5.41 22.15 10.44
CA GLN A 105 -6.32 23.12 11.08
C GLN A 105 -6.15 23.21 12.59
N ALA A 106 -5.71 22.13 13.24
CA ALA A 106 -5.41 22.09 14.66
C ALA A 106 -3.99 22.60 15.00
N ASP A 107 -3.23 23.06 14.00
CA ASP A 107 -1.84 23.55 14.12
C ASP A 107 -0.86 22.51 14.69
N VAL A 108 -1.19 21.21 14.55
CA VAL A 108 -0.34 20.09 14.99
C VAL A 108 0.74 19.78 13.96
N ILE A 109 0.44 20.00 12.68
CA ILE A 109 1.37 19.84 11.57
C ILE A 109 1.47 21.15 10.78
N PRO A 110 2.64 21.47 10.21
CA PRO A 110 2.80 22.68 9.40
C PRO A 110 1.90 22.63 8.17
N HIS A 111 1.28 23.77 7.85
CA HIS A 111 0.39 23.90 6.68
C HIS A 111 1.15 23.72 5.35
N GLU A 112 2.43 24.13 5.32
CA GLU A 112 3.33 23.91 4.19
C GLU A 112 4.20 22.68 4.44
N GLY A 113 4.24 21.74 3.49
CA GLY A 113 5.02 20.50 3.58
C GLY A 113 4.42 19.41 4.48
N GLY A 114 3.48 19.74 5.38
CA GLY A 114 2.78 18.76 6.22
C GLY A 114 1.56 18.13 5.56
N VAL A 115 1.14 18.60 4.38
CA VAL A 115 0.03 18.05 3.58
C VAL A 115 0.60 17.40 2.32
N LEU A 116 0.02 16.27 1.89
CA LEU A 116 0.41 15.61 0.64
C LEU A 116 0.32 16.62 -0.52
N ALA A 117 1.48 16.95 -1.10
CA ALA A 117 1.55 17.85 -2.24
C ALA A 117 0.86 17.20 -3.45
N ILE A 118 0.12 18.00 -4.21
CA ILE A 118 -0.40 17.57 -5.50
C ILE A 118 0.59 18.08 -6.55
N ASP A 119 1.54 17.22 -6.87
CA ASP A 119 2.64 17.47 -7.81
C ASP A 119 2.65 16.40 -8.90
N LEU A 120 3.66 16.44 -9.78
CA LEU A 120 3.74 15.53 -10.90
C LEU A 120 3.99 14.09 -10.42
N GLU A 121 4.81 13.96 -9.39
CA GLU A 121 5.26 12.72 -8.76
C GLU A 121 4.05 11.97 -8.17
N THR A 122 3.32 12.59 -7.25
CA THR A 122 2.12 12.03 -6.62
C THR A 122 0.99 11.77 -7.63
N THR A 123 0.79 12.67 -8.60
CA THR A 123 -0.21 12.49 -9.66
C THR A 123 0.16 11.32 -10.58
N SER A 124 1.43 11.18 -10.92
CA SER A 124 1.92 10.11 -11.80
C SER A 124 1.73 8.73 -11.17
N VAL A 125 1.96 8.59 -9.85
CA VAL A 125 1.73 7.35 -9.11
C VAL A 125 0.27 6.92 -9.19
N VAL A 126 -0.66 7.86 -8.96
CA VAL A 126 -2.10 7.57 -9.01
C VAL A 126 -2.52 7.17 -10.42
N LEU A 127 -2.06 7.90 -11.44
CA LEU A 127 -2.41 7.62 -12.84
C LEU A 127 -1.82 6.30 -13.34
N LEU A 128 -0.55 6.04 -13.06
CA LEU A 128 0.15 4.83 -13.53
C LEU A 128 -0.23 3.57 -12.73
N ALA A 129 -0.99 3.70 -11.63
CA ALA A 129 -1.61 2.58 -10.94
C ALA A 129 -2.85 2.03 -11.67
N PHE A 130 -3.53 2.83 -12.51
CA PHE A 130 -4.74 2.42 -13.23
C PHE A 130 -4.53 1.22 -14.17
N PRO A 131 -3.48 1.17 -15.02
CA PRO A 131 -3.24 0.03 -15.90
C PRO A 131 -3.16 -1.31 -15.17
N SER A 132 -2.43 -1.37 -14.05
CA SER A 132 -2.35 -2.57 -13.21
C SER A 132 -3.70 -2.94 -12.58
N MET A 133 -4.48 -1.94 -12.13
CA MET A 133 -5.83 -2.18 -11.60
C MET A 133 -6.77 -2.74 -12.67
N LEU A 134 -6.74 -2.21 -13.89
CA LEU A 134 -7.61 -2.66 -14.99
C LEU A 134 -7.29 -4.09 -15.44
N LEU A 135 -6.01 -4.43 -15.53
CA LEU A 135 -5.56 -5.80 -15.86
C LEU A 135 -6.01 -6.80 -14.81
N MET A 136 -5.84 -6.47 -13.52
CA MET A 136 -6.31 -7.31 -12.43
C MET A 136 -7.83 -7.44 -12.45
N TRP A 137 -8.56 -6.34 -12.60
CA TRP A 137 -10.03 -6.35 -12.64
C TRP A 137 -10.55 -7.25 -13.76
N LYS A 138 -9.94 -7.18 -14.94
CA LYS A 138 -10.28 -8.06 -16.06
C LYS A 138 -10.01 -9.54 -15.74
N SER A 139 -8.84 -9.85 -15.16
CA SER A 139 -8.51 -11.22 -14.75
C SER A 139 -9.48 -11.80 -13.72
N ILE A 140 -9.97 -10.96 -12.79
CA ILE A 140 -10.98 -11.34 -11.81
C ILE A 140 -12.33 -11.62 -12.50
N GLN A 141 -12.71 -10.82 -13.50
CA GLN A 141 -14.00 -10.92 -14.18
C GLN A 141 -14.12 -12.07 -15.18
N ASP A 142 -13.05 -12.39 -15.91
CA ASP A 142 -13.12 -13.37 -16.99
C ASP A 142 -13.29 -14.80 -16.43
N ASP A 143 -12.32 -15.31 -15.67
CA ASP A 143 -12.33 -16.73 -15.20
C ASP A 143 -11.88 -16.93 -13.73
N GLY A 144 -11.57 -15.84 -13.00
CA GLY A 144 -11.03 -15.91 -11.63
C GLY A 144 -9.66 -16.61 -11.54
N LYS A 145 -8.99 -16.80 -12.68
CA LYS A 145 -7.70 -17.47 -12.83
C LYS A 145 -6.78 -16.57 -13.66
N LEU A 146 -5.48 -16.66 -13.36
CA LEU A 146 -4.43 -16.03 -14.13
C LEU A 146 -3.73 -17.07 -15.00
N ASN A 147 -3.74 -16.87 -16.31
CA ASN A 147 -2.89 -17.62 -17.23
C ASN A 147 -1.44 -17.08 -17.17
N TRP A 148 -0.48 -17.86 -17.65
CA TRP A 148 0.93 -17.48 -17.71
C TRP A 148 1.17 -16.22 -18.55
N VAL A 149 0.42 -16.06 -19.65
CA VAL A 149 0.50 -14.87 -20.51
C VAL A 149 0.01 -13.62 -19.78
N GLU A 150 -1.09 -13.74 -19.02
CA GLU A 150 -1.65 -12.63 -18.23
C GLU A 150 -0.71 -12.26 -17.09
N THR A 151 -0.14 -13.27 -16.42
CA THR A 151 0.87 -13.06 -15.38
C THR A 151 2.10 -12.34 -15.93
N ALA A 152 2.64 -12.79 -17.06
CA ALA A 152 3.76 -12.14 -17.72
C ALA A 152 3.42 -10.70 -18.13
N GLY A 153 2.20 -10.45 -18.65
CA GLY A 153 1.70 -9.13 -18.99
C GLY A 153 1.59 -8.21 -17.76
N MET A 154 1.06 -8.71 -16.64
CA MET A 154 0.95 -7.95 -15.40
C MET A 154 2.34 -7.60 -14.83
N VAL A 155 3.28 -8.55 -14.83
CA VAL A 155 4.66 -8.30 -14.39
C VAL A 155 5.35 -7.28 -15.30
N ALA A 156 5.15 -7.36 -16.62
CA ALA A 156 5.72 -6.41 -17.57
C ALA A 156 5.15 -5.00 -17.39
N VAL A 157 3.83 -4.86 -17.24
CA VAL A 157 3.18 -3.57 -16.99
C VAL A 157 3.61 -3.00 -15.65
N PHE A 158 3.64 -3.82 -14.60
CA PHE A 158 4.13 -3.40 -13.29
C PHE A 158 5.59 -2.93 -13.36
N GLY A 159 6.48 -3.71 -13.97
CA GLY A 159 7.89 -3.35 -14.13
C GLY A 159 8.08 -2.07 -14.95
N LEU A 160 7.28 -1.87 -15.99
CA LEU A 160 7.30 -0.65 -16.79
C LEU A 160 6.80 0.56 -15.99
N THR A 161 5.74 0.41 -15.20
CA THR A 161 5.26 1.44 -14.27
C THR A 161 6.35 1.82 -13.27
N ILE A 162 6.98 0.84 -12.62
CA ILE A 162 8.08 1.08 -11.68
C ILE A 162 9.26 1.79 -12.37
N TYR A 163 9.61 1.38 -13.59
CA TYR A 163 10.65 2.04 -14.37
C TYR A 163 10.31 3.50 -14.68
N PHE A 164 9.08 3.80 -15.12
CA PHE A 164 8.66 5.18 -15.39
C PHE A 164 8.69 6.03 -14.14
N LEU A 165 8.18 5.51 -13.03
CA LEU A 165 8.20 6.19 -11.74
C LEU A 165 9.63 6.44 -11.24
N ALA A 166 10.54 5.47 -11.40
CA ALA A 166 11.93 5.63 -10.95
C ALA A 166 12.76 6.58 -11.83
N MET A 167 12.41 6.75 -13.10
CA MET A 167 13.18 7.56 -14.06
C MET A 167 12.61 8.97 -14.31
N HIS A 168 11.30 9.14 -14.14
CA HIS A 168 10.58 10.37 -14.53
C HIS A 168 9.60 10.88 -13.47
N GLY A 169 9.40 10.12 -12.39
CA GLY A 169 8.75 10.62 -11.19
C GLY A 169 9.77 11.13 -10.19
#